data_AF-A0A2E4YX03-F1
#
_entry.id   AF-A0A2E4YX03-F1
#
_cell.length_a   1.000
_cell.length_b   1.000
_cell.length_c   1.000
_cell.angle_alpha   90.00
_cell.angle_beta   90.00
_cell.angle_gamma   90.00
#
_symmetry.space_group_name_H-M   'P 1'
#
loop_
_entity.id
_entity.type
_entity.pdbx_description
1 polymer ?
#
loop_
_entity_poly.entity_id
_entity_poly.type
_entity_poly.pdbx_seq_one_letter_code
_entity_poly.pdbx_strand_id
1 'polypeptide(L)'
;MGDLFLLRGLPNAGKSTVANHLAPGAVFAADDYFEEDGKYVFDYSRLPEAHASCRKNVIQAMSSGIKKIAVANTFVTIDEIEPYLQLGSTHGYRVHIMIIEKQHQGNNEHDVPQSSVDVMVKQFEWVDPRFHSSHSP
;
A
#
# COMPACT_ATOMS: atom_id res chain seq x y z
N MET A 1 -3.02 -20.74 5.78
CA MET A 1 -2.00 -19.72 5.45
C MET A 1 -2.51 -18.93 4.25
N GLY A 2 -2.57 -17.60 4.36
CA GLY A 2 -2.92 -16.69 3.26
C GLY A 2 -1.70 -15.89 2.78
N ASP A 3 -1.87 -15.06 1.76
CA ASP A 3 -0.86 -14.18 1.20
C ASP A 3 -1.30 -12.71 1.32
N LEU A 4 -0.42 -11.87 1.85
CA LEU A 4 -0.55 -10.41 1.90
C LEU A 4 0.47 -9.79 0.95
N PHE A 5 0.01 -9.08 -0.07
CA PHE A 5 0.84 -8.40 -1.03
C PHE A 5 0.89 -6.91 -0.70
N LEU A 6 2.07 -6.37 -0.41
CA LEU A 6 2.32 -4.95 -0.19
C LEU A 6 2.99 -4.39 -1.44
N LEU A 7 2.23 -3.63 -2.23
CA LEU A 7 2.71 -3.03 -3.46
C LEU A 7 3.14 -1.61 -3.14
N ARG A 8 4.44 -1.36 -3.23
CA ARG A 8 5.12 -0.08 -3.00
C ARG A 8 5.46 0.56 -4.34
N GLY A 9 5.39 1.88 -4.44
CA GLY A 9 5.76 2.60 -5.65
C GLY A 9 5.10 3.97 -5.77
N LEU A 10 5.62 4.82 -6.63
CA LEU A 10 5.10 6.18 -6.82
C LEU A 10 3.62 6.19 -7.27
N PRO A 11 2.89 7.29 -7.06
CA PRO A 11 1.58 7.48 -7.68
C PRO A 11 1.63 7.17 -9.19
N ASN A 12 0.57 6.59 -9.73
CA ASN A 12 0.46 6.21 -11.15
C ASN A 12 1.47 5.14 -11.65
N ALA A 13 2.20 4.45 -10.76
CA ALA A 13 3.10 3.36 -11.14
C ALA A 13 2.38 2.07 -11.61
N GLY A 14 1.04 2.00 -11.52
CA GLY A 14 0.27 0.80 -11.87
C GLY A 14 0.06 -0.19 -10.72
N LYS A 15 0.29 0.24 -9.47
CA LYS A 15 0.09 -0.58 -8.27
C LYS A 15 -1.29 -1.22 -8.21
N SER A 16 -2.36 -0.42 -8.34
CA SER A 16 -3.74 -0.92 -8.25
C SER A 16 -4.05 -1.95 -9.34
N THR A 17 -3.51 -1.77 -10.55
CA THR A 17 -3.65 -2.75 -11.65
C THR A 17 -2.99 -4.08 -11.29
N VAL A 18 -1.76 -4.07 -10.77
CA VAL A 18 -1.07 -5.30 -10.35
C VAL A 18 -1.76 -5.93 -9.13
N ALA A 19 -2.19 -5.12 -8.17
CA ALA A 19 -2.91 -5.57 -6.98
C ALA A 19 -4.20 -6.32 -7.35
N ASN A 20 -4.98 -5.80 -8.30
CA ASN A 20 -6.21 -6.42 -8.77
C ASN A 20 -5.98 -7.79 -9.43
N HIS A 21 -4.86 -7.97 -10.14
CA HIS A 21 -4.50 -9.28 -10.69
C HIS A 21 -4.11 -10.29 -9.60
N LEU A 22 -3.45 -9.83 -8.53
CA LEU A 22 -2.96 -10.70 -7.45
C LEU A 22 -4.06 -11.09 -6.45
N ALA A 23 -4.90 -10.14 -6.07
CA ALA A 23 -5.94 -10.29 -5.06
C ALA A 23 -7.28 -9.68 -5.54
N PRO A 24 -7.89 -10.26 -6.60
CA PRO A 24 -9.14 -9.73 -7.14
C PRO A 24 -10.23 -9.69 -6.07
N GLY A 25 -10.81 -8.51 -5.86
CA GLY A 25 -11.87 -8.27 -4.87
C GLY A 25 -11.38 -8.04 -3.43
N ALA A 26 -10.06 -7.99 -3.19
CA ALA A 26 -9.48 -7.72 -1.88
C ALA A 26 -8.24 -6.81 -1.98
N VAL A 27 -8.41 -5.70 -2.69
CA VAL A 27 -7.43 -4.64 -2.84
C VAL A 27 -7.82 -3.47 -1.96
N PHE A 28 -6.86 -2.92 -1.21
CA PHE A 28 -7.06 -1.78 -0.33
C PHE A 28 -5.97 -0.72 -0.54
N ALA A 29 -6.35 0.54 -0.49
CA ALA A 29 -5.44 1.67 -0.43
C ALA A 29 -5.92 2.71 0.60
N ALA A 30 -5.00 3.52 1.11
CA ALA A 30 -5.35 4.67 1.95
C ALA A 30 -6.16 5.70 1.16
N ASP A 31 -5.87 5.87 -0.13
CA ASP A 31 -6.55 6.80 -1.02
C ASP A 31 -8.07 6.52 -1.14
N ASP A 32 -8.49 5.26 -0.97
CA ASP A 32 -9.90 4.85 -0.96
C ASP A 32 -10.72 5.60 0.11
N TYR A 33 -10.06 6.11 1.16
CA TYR A 33 -10.70 6.89 2.22
C TYR A 33 -11.19 8.27 1.75
N PHE A 34 -10.54 8.83 0.73
CA PHE A 34 -10.86 10.16 0.21
C PHE A 34 -11.90 10.13 -0.92
N GLU A 35 -12.40 8.95 -1.26
CA GLU A 35 -13.50 8.78 -2.20
C GLU A 35 -14.84 8.85 -1.45
N GLU A 36 -15.53 9.99 -1.56
CA GLU A 36 -16.85 10.23 -0.97
C GLU A 36 -17.87 10.49 -2.09
N ASP A 37 -18.94 9.68 -2.17
CA ASP A 37 -20.01 9.79 -3.18
C ASP A 37 -19.52 9.86 -4.64
N GLY A 38 -18.47 9.10 -4.97
CA GLY A 38 -17.85 9.06 -6.30
C GLY A 38 -17.02 10.30 -6.64
N LYS A 39 -16.70 11.14 -5.64
CA LYS A 39 -15.79 12.28 -5.78
C LYS A 39 -14.56 12.07 -4.90
N TYR A 40 -13.40 12.31 -5.49
CA TYR A 40 -12.14 12.31 -4.77
C TYR A 40 -11.91 13.68 -4.12
N VAL A 41 -11.82 13.72 -2.79
CA VAL A 41 -11.57 14.94 -2.01
C VAL A 41 -10.39 14.71 -1.07
N PHE A 42 -9.19 15.01 -1.56
CA PHE A 42 -7.97 14.84 -0.77
C PHE A 42 -7.85 15.90 0.33
N ASP A 43 -7.62 15.44 1.56
CA ASP A 43 -7.32 16.29 2.72
C ASP A 43 -6.10 15.73 3.44
N TYR A 44 -4.98 16.46 3.34
CA TYR A 44 -3.72 16.07 3.96
C TYR A 44 -3.83 15.89 5.48
N SER A 45 -4.70 16.65 6.15
CA SER A 45 -4.88 16.55 7.60
C SER A 45 -5.50 15.23 8.03
N ARG A 46 -6.17 14.52 7.10
CA ARG A 46 -6.84 13.24 7.34
C ARG A 46 -6.03 12.01 6.88
N LEU A 47 -4.77 12.21 6.47
CA LEU A 47 -3.88 11.10 6.08
C LEU A 47 -3.71 10.03 7.18
N PRO A 48 -3.53 10.39 8.46
CA PRO A 48 -3.43 9.38 9.53
C PRO A 48 -4.69 8.48 9.60
N GLU A 49 -5.87 9.07 9.47
CA GLU A 49 -7.16 8.39 9.45
C GLU A 49 -7.31 7.50 8.21
N ALA A 50 -6.89 7.98 7.05
CA ALA A 50 -6.90 7.23 5.80
C ALA A 50 -6.05 5.94 5.92
N HIS A 51 -4.82 6.05 6.42
CA HIS A 51 -3.97 4.89 6.67
C HIS A 51 -4.53 3.96 7.74
N ALA A 52 -5.17 4.49 8.80
CA ALA A 52 -5.83 3.69 9.82
C ALA A 52 -7.03 2.91 9.25
N SER A 53 -7.83 3.54 8.39
CA SER A 53 -8.95 2.93 7.69
C SER A 53 -8.47 1.78 6.80
N CYS A 54 -7.43 2.01 5.98
CA CYS A 54 -6.82 0.97 5.15
C CYS A 54 -6.37 -0.24 5.99
N ARG A 55 -5.66 -0.01 7.11
CA ARG A 55 -5.24 -1.09 8.01
C ARG A 55 -6.42 -1.86 8.60
N LYS A 56 -7.49 -1.16 9.00
CA LYS A 56 -8.71 -1.77 9.53
C LYS A 56 -9.37 -2.69 8.50
N ASN A 57 -9.45 -2.27 7.24
CA ASN A 57 -10.02 -3.08 6.17
C ASN A 57 -9.19 -4.35 5.92
N VAL A 58 -7.86 -4.26 5.97
CA VAL A 58 -6.96 -5.42 5.88
C VAL A 58 -7.19 -6.39 7.05
N ILE A 59 -7.29 -5.89 8.29
CA ILE A 59 -7.59 -6.71 9.47
C ILE A 59 -8.93 -7.45 9.30
N GLN A 60 -9.97 -6.75 8.83
CA GLN A 60 -11.28 -7.34 8.60
C GLN A 60 -11.24 -8.44 7.52
N ALA A 61 -10.53 -8.21 6.42
CA ALA A 61 -10.34 -9.21 5.36
C ALA A 61 -9.58 -10.44 5.88
N MET A 62 -8.51 -10.23 6.66
CA MET A 62 -7.76 -11.30 7.29
C MET A 62 -8.61 -12.12 8.26
N SER A 63 -9.39 -11.45 9.10
CA SER A 63 -10.30 -12.06 10.09
C SER A 63 -11.42 -12.85 9.41
N SER A 64 -11.85 -12.41 8.23
CA SER A 64 -12.83 -13.10 7.39
C SER A 64 -12.22 -14.26 6.59
N GLY A 65 -10.91 -14.51 6.72
CA GLY A 65 -10.22 -15.64 6.10
C GLY A 65 -9.92 -15.50 4.61
N ILE A 66 -9.97 -14.28 4.07
CA ILE A 66 -9.68 -13.97 2.65
C ILE A 66 -8.24 -14.36 2.33
N LYS A 67 -8.04 -15.31 1.40
CA LYS A 67 -6.73 -15.95 1.21
C LYS A 67 -5.68 -15.06 0.54
N LYS A 68 -6.09 -14.10 -0.28
CA LYS A 68 -5.18 -13.18 -0.98
C LYS A 68 -5.67 -11.77 -0.74
N ILE A 69 -4.80 -10.93 -0.19
CA ILE A 69 -5.09 -9.53 0.11
C ILE A 69 -3.96 -8.70 -0.49
N ALA A 70 -4.29 -7.59 -1.15
CA ALA A 70 -3.29 -6.66 -1.67
C ALA A 70 -3.50 -5.25 -1.09
N VAL A 71 -2.40 -4.59 -0.76
CA VAL A 71 -2.36 -3.21 -0.30
C VAL A 71 -1.54 -2.39 -1.29
N ALA A 72 -2.16 -1.40 -1.92
CA ALA A 72 -1.59 -0.64 -3.05
C ALA A 72 -1.19 0.79 -2.68
N ASN A 73 -0.55 0.98 -1.52
CA ASN A 73 -0.11 2.29 -1.05
C ASN A 73 1.22 2.72 -1.68
N THR A 74 1.59 3.99 -1.54
CA THR A 74 2.91 4.45 -1.98
C THR A 74 4.04 3.79 -1.20
N PHE A 75 3.84 3.56 0.10
CA PHE A 75 4.82 2.97 1.03
C PHE A 75 6.16 3.69 0.92
N VAL A 76 6.16 4.99 1.21
CA VAL A 76 7.33 5.86 0.99
C VAL A 76 8.48 5.47 1.91
N THR A 77 8.16 5.04 3.14
CA THR A 77 9.12 4.64 4.17
C THR A 77 8.89 3.21 4.62
N ILE A 78 9.91 2.62 5.25
CA ILE A 78 9.81 1.28 5.87
C ILE A 78 8.82 1.28 7.05
N ASP A 79 8.73 2.38 7.80
CA ASP A 79 7.81 2.52 8.93
C ASP A 79 6.33 2.35 8.52
N GLU A 80 5.97 2.71 7.29
CA GLU A 80 4.62 2.48 6.75
C GLU A 80 4.32 1.00 6.48
N ILE A 81 5.36 0.17 6.29
CA ILE A 81 5.27 -1.27 5.99
C ILE A 81 5.20 -2.10 7.28
N GLU A 82 5.93 -1.70 8.32
CA GLU A 82 6.08 -2.45 9.58
C GLU A 82 4.74 -2.89 10.20
N PRO A 83 3.68 -2.05 10.27
CA PRO A 83 2.38 -2.51 10.77
C PRO A 83 1.79 -3.70 10.00
N TYR A 84 2.03 -3.77 8.69
CA TYR A 84 1.53 -4.86 7.85
C TYR A 84 2.34 -6.15 8.00
N LEU A 85 3.64 -6.05 8.31
CA LEU A 85 4.47 -7.21 8.67
C LEU A 85 3.94 -7.87 9.95
N GLN A 86 3.63 -7.04 10.96
CA GLN A 86 3.04 -7.49 12.22
C GLN A 86 1.67 -8.13 11.99
N LEU A 87 0.80 -7.50 11.19
CA LEU A 87 -0.50 -8.08 10.83
C LEU A 87 -0.37 -9.45 10.16
N GLY A 88 0.57 -9.60 9.23
CA GLY A 88 0.84 -10.87 8.56
C GLY A 88 1.25 -11.97 9.54
N SER A 89 2.16 -11.66 10.46
CA SER A 89 2.58 -12.56 11.53
C SER A 89 1.41 -12.95 12.43
N THR A 90 0.64 -11.98 12.94
CA THR A 90 -0.48 -12.20 13.86
C THR A 90 -1.61 -13.05 13.25
N HIS A 91 -1.90 -12.88 11.96
CA HIS A 91 -3.03 -13.56 11.31
C HIS A 91 -2.63 -14.80 10.48
N GLY A 92 -1.33 -15.17 10.45
CA GLY A 92 -0.85 -16.33 9.70
C GLY A 92 -0.86 -16.14 8.17
N TYR A 93 -0.47 -14.94 7.73
CA TYR A 93 -0.27 -14.58 6.32
C TYR A 93 1.21 -14.47 5.98
N ARG A 94 1.59 -14.98 4.82
CA ARG A 94 2.89 -14.72 4.23
C ARG A 94 2.86 -13.34 3.60
N VAL A 95 3.79 -12.48 4.00
CA VAL A 95 3.88 -11.11 3.47
C VAL A 95 4.86 -11.06 2.31
N HIS A 96 4.45 -10.44 1.21
CA HIS A 96 5.24 -10.21 0.01
C HIS A 96 5.33 -8.70 -0.23
N ILE A 97 6.54 -8.15 -0.31
CA ILE A 97 6.75 -6.74 -0.63
C ILE A 97 7.19 -6.66 -2.10
N MET A 98 6.48 -5.86 -2.89
CA MET A 98 6.76 -5.67 -4.31
C MET A 98 6.92 -4.19 -4.63
N ILE A 99 8.05 -3.83 -5.24
CA ILE A 99 8.26 -2.49 -5.77
C ILE A 99 7.73 -2.48 -7.21
N ILE A 100 6.77 -1.60 -7.46
CA ILE A 100 6.19 -1.40 -8.78
C ILE A 100 6.74 -0.10 -9.35
N GLU A 101 7.46 -0.23 -10.45
CA GLU A 101 8.06 0.88 -11.18
C GLU A 101 7.43 0.99 -12.56
N LYS A 102 7.18 2.22 -13.00
CA LYS A 102 6.74 2.51 -14.36
C LYS A 102 7.93 3.02 -15.15
N GLN A 103 8.31 2.30 -16.21
CA GLN A 103 9.37 2.72 -17.14
C GLN A 103 8.88 3.62 -18.30
N HIS A 104 7.63 4.09 -18.27
CA HIS A 104 7.04 4.89 -19.35
C HIS A 104 6.47 6.24 -18.87
N GLN A 105 6.71 7.29 -19.64
CA GLN A 105 6.14 8.64 -19.45
C GLN A 105 4.62 8.57 -19.73
N GLY A 106 3.81 8.38 -18.70
CA GLY A 106 2.35 8.44 -18.80
C GLY A 106 1.79 9.50 -17.86
N ASN A 107 0.72 10.16 -18.29
CA ASN A 107 0.09 11.29 -17.60
C ASN A 107 -0.38 10.93 -16.17
N ASN A 108 -0.40 11.93 -15.28
CA ASN A 108 -0.97 11.82 -13.94
C ASN A 108 -2.48 11.57 -14.03
N GLU A 109 -2.92 10.32 -13.89
CA GLU A 109 -4.35 9.94 -13.99
C GLU A 109 -5.18 10.49 -12.82
N HIS A 110 -4.55 10.79 -11.68
CA HIS A 110 -5.19 11.31 -10.46
C HIS A 110 -4.93 12.80 -10.17
N ASP A 111 -4.37 13.55 -11.14
CA ASP A 111 -4.07 14.99 -11.01
C ASP A 111 -3.25 15.35 -9.75
N VAL A 112 -2.47 14.38 -9.24
CA VAL A 112 -1.61 14.57 -8.07
C VAL A 112 -0.61 15.68 -8.40
N PRO A 113 -0.50 16.74 -7.57
CA PRO A 113 0.41 17.84 -7.83
C PRO A 113 1.84 17.32 -8.01
N GLN A 114 2.53 17.81 -9.06
CA GLN A 114 3.90 17.38 -9.36
C GLN A 114 4.85 17.60 -8.18
N SER A 115 4.64 18.66 -7.39
CA SER A 115 5.39 18.92 -6.15
C SER A 115 5.28 17.79 -5.13
N SER A 116 4.11 17.16 -5.00
CA SER A 116 3.91 16.01 -4.10
C SER A 116 4.63 14.78 -4.62
N VAL A 117 4.61 14.55 -5.94
CA VAL A 117 5.37 13.48 -6.58
C VAL A 117 6.87 13.68 -6.35
N ASP A 118 7.38 14.89 -6.51
CA ASP A 118 8.80 15.20 -6.32
C ASP A 118 9.26 14.99 -4.87
N VAL A 119 8.40 15.30 -3.89
CA VAL A 119 8.65 14.99 -2.48
C VAL A 119 8.71 13.48 -2.27
N MET A 120 7.76 12.72 -2.82
CA MET A 120 7.73 11.26 -2.70
C MET A 120 8.95 10.61 -3.35
N VAL A 121 9.40 11.10 -4.51
CA VAL A 121 10.62 10.63 -5.19
C VAL A 121 11.85 10.83 -4.30
N LYS A 122 11.99 12.00 -3.68
CA LYS A 122 13.12 12.29 -2.79
C LYS A 122 13.13 11.44 -1.53
N GLN A 123 11.95 11.10 -1.02
CA GLN A 123 11.79 10.31 0.21
C GLN A 123 11.78 8.79 -0.06
N PHE A 124 11.75 8.35 -1.32
CA PHE A 124 11.63 6.94 -1.64
C PHE A 124 12.90 6.16 -1.24
N GLU A 125 12.83 5.45 -0.13
CA GLU A 125 13.91 4.60 0.36
C GLU A 125 14.01 3.26 -0.38
N TRP A 126 15.18 2.93 -0.92
CA TRP A 126 15.42 1.58 -1.43
C TRP A 126 15.48 0.57 -0.29
N VAL A 127 14.58 -0.42 -0.30
CA VAL A 127 14.61 -1.53 0.66
C VAL A 127 15.64 -2.55 0.18
N ASP A 128 16.76 -2.66 0.89
CA ASP A 128 17.70 -3.74 0.66
C ASP A 128 17.07 -5.07 1.14
N PRO A 129 16.91 -6.08 0.25
CA PRO A 129 16.26 -7.34 0.57
C PRO A 129 16.95 -8.16 1.68
N ARG A 130 18.15 -7.76 2.11
CA ARG A 130 18.90 -8.38 3.22
C ARG A 130 18.51 -7.83 4.59
N PHE A 131 17.80 -6.71 4.68
CA PHE A 131 17.31 -6.18 5.96
C PHE A 131 15.97 -6.82 6.33
N HIS A 132 16.04 -8.08 6.74
CA HIS A 132 15.16 -8.54 7.80
C HIS A 132 15.81 -8.00 9.06
N SER A 133 15.23 -6.99 9.70
CA SER A 133 15.68 -6.63 11.04
C SER A 133 15.59 -7.92 11.85
N SER A 134 16.73 -8.35 12.39
CA SER A 134 16.85 -9.51 13.24
C SER A 134 16.07 -9.24 14.53
N HIS A 135 14.76 -9.39 14.47
CA HIS A 135 13.88 -9.37 15.62
C HIS A 135 13.15 -10.70 15.66
N SER A 136 13.82 -11.66 16.31
CA SER A 136 13.14 -12.76 16.99
C SER A 136 14.02 -13.19 18.16
N PRO A 137 13.38 -13.64 19.25
CA PRO A 137 13.28 -13.00 20.56
C PRO A 137 14.57 -13.00 21.40
#